data_AF-A0AAJ4KX69-F1
#
_entry.id   AF-A0AAJ4KX69-F1
#
_cell.length_a   1.000
_cell.length_b   1.000
_cell.length_c   1.000
_cell.angle_alpha   90.00
_cell.angle_beta   90.00
_cell.angle_gamma   90.00
#
_symmetry.space_group_name_H-M   'P 1'
#
loop_
_entity.id
_entity.type
_entity.pdbx_description
1 polymer ?
#
loop_
_entity_poly.entity_id
_entity_poly.type
_entity_poly.pdbx_seq_one_letter_code
_entity_poly.pdbx_strand_id
1 'polypeptide(L)'
;MAVAIDPASKKWVIDGVVQDVSAVGQSGATPTIDQTTGHWFINSVDTGIQAIGKDGKDGKSAYQLAVDNGYPSSLDTWLASLKGDKGDKGDTALSVKVGSVSTGDTTTVTNSGTSTDLVLDFTFAPKDLEGLASYATKTDLNDYVKTSVLTGYYTSAQLDTKLSAKADLAMVANIADKDTVQSFSNKVSQLTALVNSQAQEITDLQNQLNTVLAQLKTVLAQTKTTTTA
;
A
#
# COMPACT_ATOMS: atom_id res chain seq x y z
N MET A 1 -67.92 22.16 -103.03
CA MET A 1 -68.33 21.89 -101.65
C MET A 1 -67.27 22.44 -100.73
N ALA A 2 -67.55 23.56 -100.07
CA ALA A 2 -66.64 24.14 -99.09
C ALA A 2 -66.96 23.56 -97.72
N VAL A 3 -65.97 22.93 -97.08
CA VAL A 3 -66.09 22.39 -95.72
C VAL A 3 -65.17 23.17 -94.82
N ALA A 4 -65.72 23.74 -93.75
CA ALA A 4 -64.98 24.50 -92.75
C ALA A 4 -65.47 24.14 -91.34
N ILE A 5 -64.75 24.60 -90.32
CA ILE A 5 -65.18 24.52 -88.92
C ILE A 5 -65.59 25.93 -88.50
N ASP A 6 -66.80 26.10 -87.99
CA ASP A 6 -67.20 27.36 -87.40
C ASP A 6 -66.36 27.60 -86.12
N PRO A 7 -65.52 28.65 -86.07
CA PRO A 7 -64.64 28.89 -84.94
C PRO A 7 -65.40 29.16 -83.63
N ALA A 8 -66.67 29.61 -83.70
CA ALA A 8 -67.50 29.87 -82.53
C ALA A 8 -68.15 28.58 -81.99
N SER A 9 -68.92 27.86 -82.81
CA SER A 9 -69.66 26.66 -82.36
C SER A 9 -68.85 25.37 -82.39
N LYS A 10 -67.68 25.37 -83.04
CA LYS A 10 -66.85 24.17 -83.30
C LYS A 10 -67.59 23.07 -84.06
N LYS A 11 -68.65 23.41 -84.79
CA LYS A 11 -69.40 22.48 -85.66
C LYS A 11 -68.92 22.55 -87.11
N TRP A 12 -69.21 21.51 -87.87
CA TRP A 12 -68.94 21.49 -89.31
C TRP A 12 -69.81 22.52 -90.04
N VAL A 13 -69.23 23.24 -90.99
CA VAL A 13 -69.93 24.11 -91.94
C VAL A 13 -69.79 23.51 -93.33
N ILE A 14 -70.92 23.26 -93.99
CA ILE A 14 -70.95 22.76 -95.36
C ILE A 14 -71.71 23.77 -96.19
N ASP A 15 -71.05 24.32 -97.21
CA ASP A 15 -71.61 25.29 -98.15
C ASP A 15 -72.32 26.48 -97.45
N GLY A 16 -71.72 26.95 -96.35
CA GLY A 16 -72.18 28.11 -95.58
C GLY A 16 -73.22 27.80 -94.50
N VAL A 17 -73.69 26.55 -94.38
CA VAL A 17 -74.67 26.13 -93.36
C VAL A 17 -73.97 25.39 -92.22
N VAL A 18 -74.14 25.88 -90.99
CA VAL A 18 -73.67 25.21 -89.76
C VAL A 18 -74.49 23.95 -89.54
N GLN A 19 -73.81 22.81 -89.51
CA GLN A 19 -74.39 21.50 -89.26
C GLN A 19 -74.51 21.23 -87.76
N ASP A 20 -75.43 20.39 -87.35
CA ASP A 20 -75.57 19.98 -85.94
C ASP A 20 -74.61 18.84 -85.55
N VAL A 21 -73.36 18.95 -85.99
CA VAL A 21 -72.32 17.94 -85.75
C VAL A 21 -71.04 18.64 -85.32
N SER A 22 -70.53 18.28 -84.15
CA SER A 22 -69.23 18.77 -83.66
C SER A 22 -68.10 18.30 -84.58
N ALA A 23 -67.23 19.24 -84.96
CA ALA A 23 -66.03 18.97 -85.75
C ALA A 23 -64.80 18.62 -84.88
N VAL A 24 -64.96 18.65 -83.56
CA VAL A 24 -63.91 18.37 -82.58
C VAL A 24 -64.38 17.30 -81.60
N GLY A 25 -63.45 16.44 -81.16
CA GLY A 25 -63.70 15.46 -80.11
C GLY A 25 -63.86 16.14 -78.74
N GLN A 26 -64.72 15.58 -77.89
CA GLN A 26 -64.79 16.00 -76.49
C GLN A 26 -63.61 15.42 -75.71
N SER A 27 -63.10 16.18 -74.74
CA SER A 27 -62.11 15.65 -73.80
C SER A 27 -62.74 14.53 -72.96
N GLY A 28 -61.96 13.47 -72.71
CA GLY A 28 -62.38 12.44 -71.78
C GLY A 28 -62.59 12.99 -70.38
N ALA A 29 -63.56 12.45 -69.67
CA ALA A 29 -63.74 12.72 -68.25
C ALA A 29 -62.49 12.31 -67.48
N THR A 30 -61.96 13.20 -66.65
CA THR A 30 -60.87 12.83 -65.73
C THR A 30 -61.46 11.95 -64.62
N PRO A 31 -61.00 10.70 -64.44
CA PRO A 31 -61.47 9.86 -63.35
C PRO A 31 -61.06 10.46 -62.01
N THR A 32 -61.97 10.41 -61.04
CA THR A 32 -61.72 10.82 -59.66
C THR A 32 -61.97 9.66 -58.72
N ILE A 33 -61.37 9.69 -57.54
CA ILE A 33 -61.62 8.70 -56.48
C ILE A 33 -62.47 9.39 -55.42
N ASP A 34 -63.59 8.78 -55.07
CA ASP A 34 -64.30 9.17 -53.85
C ASP A 34 -63.58 8.57 -52.64
N GLN A 35 -63.14 9.42 -51.71
CA GLN A 35 -62.43 8.97 -50.51
C GLN A 35 -63.36 8.26 -49.50
N THR A 36 -64.68 8.43 -49.63
CA THR A 36 -65.66 7.82 -48.72
C THR A 36 -65.91 6.36 -49.07
N THR A 37 -66.16 6.07 -50.35
CA THR A 37 -66.41 4.72 -50.85
C THR A 37 -65.15 4.03 -51.37
N GLY A 38 -64.14 4.80 -51.76
CA GLY A 38 -62.93 4.32 -52.43
C GLY A 38 -63.17 3.83 -53.86
N HIS A 39 -64.29 4.22 -54.47
CA HIS A 39 -64.67 3.83 -55.83
C HIS A 39 -64.15 4.84 -56.87
N TRP A 40 -63.99 4.38 -58.10
CA TRP A 40 -63.80 5.26 -59.26
C TRP A 40 -65.08 6.00 -59.59
N PHE A 41 -64.94 7.30 -59.86
CA PHE A 41 -65.99 8.17 -60.35
C PHE A 41 -65.58 8.73 -61.71
N ILE A 42 -66.49 8.67 -62.68
CA ILE A 42 -66.32 9.22 -64.02
C ILE A 42 -67.52 10.12 -64.31
N ASN A 43 -67.28 11.40 -64.61
CA ASN A 43 -68.36 12.40 -64.78
C ASN A 43 -69.36 12.43 -63.61
N SER A 44 -68.85 12.34 -62.37
CA SER A 44 -69.68 12.28 -61.14
C SER A 44 -70.60 11.06 -61.01
N VAL A 45 -70.43 10.04 -61.87
CA VAL A 45 -71.11 8.75 -61.75
C VAL A 45 -70.18 7.75 -61.08
N ASP A 46 -70.65 7.12 -59.99
CA ASP A 46 -69.97 6.01 -59.33
C ASP A 46 -69.95 4.78 -60.25
N THR A 47 -68.77 4.24 -60.53
CA THR A 47 -68.64 3.06 -61.39
C THR A 47 -68.83 1.74 -60.63
N GLY A 48 -68.85 1.76 -59.29
CA GLY A 48 -68.86 0.57 -58.43
C GLY A 48 -67.53 -0.19 -58.42
N ILE A 49 -66.49 0.34 -59.07
CA ILE A 49 -65.17 -0.31 -59.17
C ILE A 49 -64.26 0.30 -58.11
N GLN A 50 -63.67 -0.54 -57.27
CA GLN A 50 -62.75 -0.09 -56.24
C GLN A 50 -61.47 0.49 -56.86
N ALA A 51 -61.15 1.73 -56.50
CA ALA A 51 -59.91 2.42 -56.86
C ALA A 51 -58.80 2.27 -55.80
N ILE A 52 -59.19 2.00 -54.55
CA ILE A 52 -58.29 1.91 -53.41
C ILE A 52 -58.11 0.43 -53.01
N GLY A 53 -56.86 -0.01 -52.85
CA GLY A 53 -56.55 -1.34 -52.33
C GLY A 53 -57.00 -1.52 -50.88
N LYS A 54 -57.41 -2.72 -50.50
CA LYS A 54 -57.60 -3.07 -49.08
C LYS A 54 -56.25 -3.34 -48.45
N ASP A 55 -56.09 -2.98 -47.18
CA ASP A 55 -54.92 -3.34 -46.41
C ASP A 55 -54.72 -4.87 -46.38
N GLY A 56 -53.47 -5.30 -46.39
CA GLY A 56 -53.11 -6.69 -46.19
C GLY A 56 -53.53 -7.17 -44.79
N LYS A 57 -53.75 -8.48 -44.64
CA LYS A 57 -53.94 -9.07 -43.31
C LYS A 57 -52.63 -8.99 -42.54
N ASP A 58 -52.72 -8.67 -41.26
CA ASP A 58 -51.58 -8.76 -40.34
C ASP A 58 -51.01 -10.19 -40.29
N GLY A 59 -49.70 -10.28 -40.15
CA GLY A 59 -49.00 -11.55 -39.93
C GLY A 59 -49.27 -12.12 -38.53
N LYS A 60 -49.07 -13.43 -38.37
CA LYS A 60 -49.16 -14.09 -37.06
C LYS A 60 -48.00 -13.64 -36.15
N SER A 61 -48.27 -13.48 -34.86
CA SER A 61 -47.24 -13.26 -33.84
C SER A 61 -46.43 -14.54 -33.59
N ALA A 62 -45.23 -14.38 -33.01
CA ALA A 62 -44.39 -15.52 -32.63
C ALA A 62 -45.10 -16.49 -31.66
N TYR A 63 -45.91 -15.96 -30.74
CA TYR A 63 -46.73 -16.78 -29.84
C TYR A 63 -47.85 -17.52 -30.58
N GLN A 64 -48.55 -16.86 -31.52
CA GLN A 64 -49.58 -17.53 -32.33
C GLN A 64 -48.99 -18.68 -33.15
N LEU A 65 -47.81 -18.49 -33.73
CA LEU A 65 -47.08 -19.58 -34.40
C LEU A 65 -46.67 -20.69 -33.43
N ALA A 66 -46.24 -20.37 -32.21
CA ALA A 66 -45.92 -21.38 -31.20
C ALA A 66 -47.16 -22.23 -30.84
N VAL A 67 -48.31 -21.59 -30.64
CA VAL A 67 -49.58 -22.28 -30.35
C VAL A 67 -50.01 -23.15 -31.54
N ASP A 68 -49.93 -22.65 -32.77
CA ASP A 68 -50.23 -23.44 -33.98
C ASP A 68 -49.31 -24.66 -34.13
N ASN A 69 -48.07 -24.57 -33.65
CA ASN A 69 -47.11 -25.68 -33.61
C ASN A 69 -47.24 -26.56 -32.35
N GLY A 70 -48.32 -26.42 -31.59
CA GLY A 70 -48.64 -27.29 -30.45
C GLY A 70 -48.10 -26.84 -29.10
N TYR A 71 -47.73 -25.57 -28.93
CA TYR A 71 -47.35 -25.05 -27.62
C TYR A 71 -48.56 -25.06 -26.66
N PRO A 72 -48.50 -25.80 -25.54
CA PRO A 72 -49.69 -26.17 -24.77
C PRO A 72 -50.04 -25.18 -23.64
N SER A 73 -49.43 -24.00 -23.60
CA SER A 73 -49.48 -23.11 -22.43
C SER A 73 -49.77 -21.65 -22.79
N SER A 74 -49.98 -20.81 -21.78
CA SER A 74 -50.36 -19.41 -21.95
C SER A 74 -49.19 -18.53 -22.43
N LEU A 75 -49.51 -17.28 -22.83
CA LEU A 75 -48.54 -16.27 -23.21
C LEU A 75 -47.50 -16.01 -22.12
N ASP A 76 -47.92 -16.00 -20.86
CA ASP A 76 -47.03 -15.76 -19.72
C ASP A 76 -46.02 -16.89 -19.54
N THR A 77 -46.46 -18.15 -19.71
CA THR A 77 -45.57 -19.32 -19.68
C THR A 77 -44.59 -19.28 -20.85
N TRP A 78 -45.06 -18.90 -22.04
CA TRP A 78 -44.20 -18.75 -23.22
C TRP A 78 -43.14 -17.67 -22.99
N LEU A 79 -43.53 -16.50 -22.50
CA LEU A 79 -42.60 -15.41 -22.24
C LEU A 79 -41.55 -15.78 -21.17
N ALA A 80 -41.95 -16.51 -20.13
CA ALA A 80 -41.03 -17.02 -19.12
C ALA A 80 -40.03 -18.03 -19.72
N SER A 81 -40.45 -18.86 -20.68
CA SER A 81 -39.59 -19.83 -21.36
C SER A 81 -38.52 -19.20 -22.27
N LEU A 82 -38.75 -17.97 -22.74
CA LEU A 82 -37.77 -17.23 -23.55
C LEU A 82 -36.65 -16.61 -22.72
N LYS A 83 -36.84 -16.52 -21.40
CA LYS A 83 -35.82 -15.99 -20.50
C LYS A 83 -34.77 -17.07 -20.26
N GLY A 84 -33.56 -16.83 -20.77
CA GLY A 84 -32.41 -17.66 -20.44
C GLY A 84 -32.09 -17.62 -18.95
N ASP A 85 -31.39 -18.64 -18.47
CA ASP A 85 -30.92 -18.69 -17.09
C ASP A 85 -30.07 -17.46 -16.75
N LYS A 86 -30.07 -17.10 -15.48
CA LYS A 86 -29.17 -16.07 -14.99
C LYS A 86 -27.74 -16.52 -15.29
N GLY A 87 -27.01 -15.73 -16.09
CA GLY A 87 -25.60 -15.98 -16.36
C GLY A 87 -24.78 -16.05 -15.06
N ASP A 88 -23.71 -16.85 -15.11
CA ASP A 88 -22.82 -17.07 -13.98
C ASP A 88 -22.27 -15.75 -13.44
N LYS A 89 -22.03 -15.73 -12.12
CA LYS A 89 -21.33 -14.62 -11.50
C LYS A 89 -19.91 -14.57 -12.08
N GLY A 90 -19.53 -13.45 -12.69
CA GLY A 90 -18.16 -13.26 -13.18
C GLY A 90 -17.14 -13.45 -12.05
N ASP A 91 -16.01 -14.07 -12.39
CA ASP A 91 -14.92 -14.31 -11.44
C ASP A 91 -14.49 -13.00 -10.78
N THR A 92 -14.33 -13.05 -9.46
CA THR A 92 -14.00 -11.90 -8.63
C THR A 92 -12.76 -11.21 -9.16
N ALA A 93 -12.85 -9.90 -9.36
CA ALA A 93 -11.73 -9.06 -9.77
C ALA A 93 -10.52 -9.30 -8.85
N LEU A 94 -9.33 -9.34 -9.45
CA LEU A 94 -8.02 -9.45 -8.79
C LEU A 94 -8.04 -8.79 -7.40
N SER A 95 -7.99 -9.57 -6.32
CA SER A 95 -7.93 -9.03 -4.97
C SER A 95 -6.48 -8.81 -4.56
N VAL A 96 -6.21 -7.68 -3.89
CA VAL A 96 -4.88 -7.35 -3.36
C VAL A 96 -5.04 -6.99 -1.89
N LYS A 97 -4.29 -7.67 -1.03
CA LYS A 97 -4.20 -7.36 0.40
C LYS A 97 -2.76 -7.32 0.88
N VAL A 98 -2.54 -6.59 1.97
CA VAL A 98 -1.27 -6.61 2.72
C VAL A 98 -1.28 -7.87 3.59
N GLY A 99 -0.21 -8.66 3.50
CA GLY A 99 0.05 -9.80 4.37
C GLY A 99 0.76 -9.36 5.65
N SER A 100 2.03 -9.71 5.74
CA SER A 100 2.93 -9.37 6.84
C SER A 100 3.72 -8.09 6.57
N VAL A 101 4.07 -7.40 7.66
CA VAL A 101 5.01 -6.27 7.67
C VAL A 101 6.06 -6.58 8.72
N SER A 102 7.31 -6.74 8.30
CA SER A 102 8.43 -7.14 9.16
C SER A 102 9.71 -6.37 8.86
N THR A 103 10.70 -6.50 9.72
CA THR A 103 12.09 -6.08 9.47
C THR A 103 12.94 -7.28 9.06
N GLY A 104 13.91 -7.08 8.17
CA GLY A 104 14.87 -8.11 7.72
C GLY A 104 16.08 -7.47 7.06
N ASP A 105 17.07 -8.19 6.54
CA ASP A 105 18.34 -7.56 6.10
C ASP A 105 18.20 -6.67 4.86
N THR A 106 17.19 -6.89 4.03
CA THR A 106 16.96 -6.15 2.78
C THR A 106 15.51 -5.73 2.64
N THR A 107 15.27 -4.61 1.94
CA THR A 107 13.90 -4.16 1.65
C THR A 107 13.34 -4.95 0.47
N THR A 108 12.31 -5.76 0.71
CA THR A 108 11.70 -6.63 -0.30
C THR A 108 10.18 -6.62 -0.21
N VAL A 109 9.54 -6.86 -1.35
CA VAL A 109 8.10 -7.16 -1.44
C VAL A 109 7.95 -8.53 -2.08
N THR A 110 7.24 -9.44 -1.42
CA THR A 110 6.95 -10.78 -1.93
C THR A 110 5.46 -11.03 -2.01
N ASN A 111 5.01 -11.79 -3.02
CA ASN A 111 3.63 -12.26 -3.10
C ASN A 111 3.52 -13.67 -2.52
N SER A 112 2.86 -13.82 -1.37
CA SER A 112 2.52 -15.13 -0.78
C SER A 112 1.13 -15.62 -1.18
N GLY A 113 0.38 -14.83 -1.96
CA GLY A 113 -0.94 -15.15 -2.48
C GLY A 113 -0.91 -15.91 -3.80
N THR A 114 -2.05 -15.94 -4.49
CA THR A 114 -2.21 -16.54 -5.83
C THR A 114 -2.19 -15.47 -6.91
N SER A 115 -2.30 -15.86 -8.19
CA SER A 115 -2.39 -14.92 -9.30
C SER A 115 -3.67 -14.08 -9.31
N THR A 116 -4.70 -14.50 -8.58
CA THR A 116 -6.01 -13.83 -8.50
C THR A 116 -6.34 -13.27 -7.11
N ASP A 117 -5.63 -13.70 -6.07
CA ASP A 117 -5.70 -13.16 -4.71
C ASP A 117 -4.28 -12.89 -4.18
N LEU A 118 -3.76 -11.72 -4.54
CA LEU A 118 -2.41 -11.29 -4.19
C LEU A 118 -2.32 -10.94 -2.70
N VAL A 119 -1.31 -11.49 -2.03
CA VAL A 119 -0.96 -11.16 -0.64
C VAL A 119 0.45 -10.63 -0.63
N LEU A 120 0.59 -9.33 -0.47
CA LEU A 120 1.88 -8.66 -0.53
C LEU A 120 2.46 -8.55 0.88
N ASP A 121 3.56 -9.26 1.11
CA ASP A 121 4.36 -9.19 2.31
C ASP A 121 5.49 -8.17 2.13
N PHE A 122 5.65 -7.29 3.12
CA PHE A 122 6.65 -6.24 3.12
C PHE A 122 7.71 -6.54 4.17
N THR A 123 8.96 -6.63 3.74
CA THR A 123 10.11 -6.64 4.64
C THR A 123 10.88 -5.36 4.43
N PHE A 124 11.12 -4.62 5.51
CA PHE A 124 11.93 -3.41 5.49
C PHE A 124 13.31 -3.73 6.04
N ALA A 125 14.35 -3.40 5.27
CA ALA A 125 15.69 -3.31 5.83
C ALA A 125 15.65 -2.39 7.06
N PRO A 126 16.19 -2.77 8.23
CA PRO A 126 16.51 -1.76 9.23
C PRO A 126 17.35 -0.74 8.48
N LYS A 127 16.91 0.51 8.46
CA LYS A 127 17.71 1.58 7.86
C LYS A 127 19.02 1.55 8.62
N ASP A 128 20.05 1.02 7.98
CA ASP A 128 21.37 0.95 8.54
C ASP A 128 21.63 2.32 9.16
N LEU A 129 21.92 2.36 10.46
CA LEU A 129 22.47 3.57 11.05
C LEU A 129 23.83 3.92 10.40
N GLU A 130 24.35 3.09 9.49
CA GLU A 130 25.39 3.43 8.51
C GLU A 130 25.05 4.70 7.69
N GLY A 131 23.76 4.99 7.45
CA GLY A 131 23.30 6.26 6.88
C GLY A 131 23.06 7.38 7.90
N LEU A 132 23.00 7.07 9.19
CA LEU A 132 23.00 8.03 10.31
C LEU A 132 24.41 8.37 10.81
N ALA A 133 25.48 7.79 10.25
CA ALA A 133 26.84 8.34 10.38
C ALA A 133 26.97 9.77 9.78
N SER A 134 25.90 10.27 9.18
CA SER A 134 25.69 11.64 8.69
C SER A 134 25.67 12.73 9.79
N TYR A 135 25.59 12.40 11.09
CA TYR A 135 26.04 13.37 12.10
C TYR A 135 27.57 13.28 12.26
N ALA A 136 28.24 14.05 11.40
CA ALA A 136 29.68 14.33 11.38
C ALA A 136 30.61 13.11 11.50
N THR A 137 31.11 12.65 10.35
CA THR A 137 32.28 11.78 10.31
C THR A 137 33.49 12.47 10.94
N LYS A 138 34.54 11.70 11.28
CA LYS A 138 35.81 12.26 11.78
C LYS A 138 36.44 13.28 10.81
N THR A 139 36.11 13.17 9.52
CA THR A 139 36.51 14.11 8.46
C THR A 139 35.67 15.39 8.51
N ASP A 140 34.35 15.29 8.70
CA ASP A 140 33.45 16.45 8.82
C ASP A 140 33.76 17.29 10.07
N LEU A 141 34.14 16.64 11.18
CA LEU A 141 34.64 17.31 12.39
C LEU A 141 35.94 18.08 12.14
N ASN A 142 36.79 17.60 11.23
CA ASN A 142 38.07 18.22 10.91
C ASN A 142 37.89 19.51 10.08
N ASP A 143 36.77 19.65 9.37
CA ASP A 143 36.40 20.87 8.64
C ASP A 143 35.67 21.90 9.51
N TYR A 144 34.88 21.46 10.50
CA TYR A 144 34.16 22.33 11.44
C TYR A 144 35.02 22.84 12.60
N VAL A 145 35.97 22.02 13.08
CA VAL A 145 36.96 22.38 14.11
C VAL A 145 38.35 22.15 13.53
N LYS A 146 38.75 23.02 12.59
CA LYS A 146 40.12 22.97 12.08
C LYS A 146 41.08 23.17 13.24
N THR A 147 42.05 22.27 13.40
CA THR A 147 43.14 22.41 14.38
C THR A 147 43.85 23.76 14.21
N SER A 148 43.88 24.29 12.98
CA SER A 148 44.40 25.62 12.65
C SER A 148 43.63 26.79 13.30
N VAL A 149 42.32 26.63 13.56
CA VAL A 149 41.48 27.62 14.26
C VAL A 149 41.73 27.55 15.77
N LEU A 150 41.93 26.35 16.34
CA LEU A 150 42.34 26.20 17.74
C LEU A 150 43.74 26.76 18.00
N THR A 151 44.69 26.55 17.08
CA THR A 151 46.05 27.12 17.18
C THR A 151 46.09 28.64 17.01
N GLY A 152 45.03 29.24 16.44
CA GLY A 152 44.92 30.69 16.28
C GLY A 152 44.54 31.42 17.57
N TYR A 153 43.86 30.75 18.50
CA TYR A 153 43.49 31.34 19.79
C TYR A 153 44.49 31.02 20.91
N TYR A 154 45.06 29.80 20.91
CA TYR A 154 46.11 29.41 21.84
C TYR A 154 47.06 28.39 21.18
N THR A 155 48.36 28.64 21.27
CA THR A 155 49.39 27.65 20.94
C THR A 155 49.28 26.42 21.85
N SER A 156 49.82 25.27 21.45
CA SER A 156 49.87 24.06 22.31
C SER A 156 50.49 24.38 23.68
N ALA A 157 51.50 25.23 23.71
CA ALA A 157 52.13 25.71 24.95
C ALA A 157 51.18 26.56 25.83
N GLN A 158 50.31 27.37 25.23
CA GLN A 158 49.31 28.16 25.97
C GLN A 158 48.13 27.30 26.46
N LEU A 159 47.77 26.25 25.72
CA LEU A 159 46.79 25.25 26.15
C LEU A 159 47.32 24.46 27.35
N ASP A 160 48.56 23.98 27.27
CA ASP A 160 49.26 23.34 28.38
C ASP A 160 49.34 24.29 29.57
N THR A 161 49.71 25.55 29.38
CA THR A 161 49.75 26.56 30.46
C THR A 161 48.39 26.76 31.13
N LYS A 162 47.28 26.79 30.37
CA LYS A 162 45.93 26.95 30.94
C LYS A 162 45.42 25.69 31.64
N LEU A 163 45.76 24.51 31.11
CA LEU A 163 45.44 23.23 31.74
C LEU A 163 46.26 23.07 33.03
N SER A 164 47.53 23.49 33.00
CA SER A 164 48.44 23.50 34.15
C SER A 164 48.16 24.60 35.17
N ALA A 165 47.39 25.62 34.82
CA ALA A 165 46.92 26.65 35.76
C ALA A 165 45.57 26.30 36.38
N LYS A 166 44.77 25.42 35.75
CA LYS A 166 43.48 24.92 36.26
C LYS A 166 43.62 23.66 37.11
N ALA A 167 44.53 22.77 36.74
CA ALA A 167 45.05 21.77 37.67
C ALA A 167 46.13 22.48 38.47
N ASP A 168 45.94 22.64 39.78
CA ASP A 168 47.04 23.05 40.65
C ASP A 168 48.09 21.93 40.58
N LEU A 169 49.03 22.01 39.64
CA LEU A 169 49.99 20.93 39.33
C LEU A 169 50.82 20.57 40.56
N ALA A 170 50.93 21.47 41.55
CA ALA A 170 51.52 21.18 42.85
C ALA A 170 50.78 20.06 43.60
N MET A 171 49.46 19.97 43.47
CA MET A 171 48.66 18.92 44.10
C MET A 171 48.83 17.57 43.38
N VAL A 172 49.01 17.58 42.05
CA VAL A 172 49.23 16.37 41.25
C VAL A 172 50.69 15.89 41.32
N ALA A 173 51.66 16.81 41.38
CA ALA A 173 53.08 16.48 41.52
C ALA A 173 53.45 15.90 42.90
N ASN A 174 52.65 16.18 43.93
CA ASN A 174 52.79 15.58 45.25
C ASN A 174 52.11 14.20 45.36
N ILE A 175 51.32 13.78 44.36
CA ILE A 175 50.80 12.41 44.30
C ILE A 175 51.92 11.56 43.70
N ALA A 176 52.50 10.69 44.52
CA ALA A 176 53.54 9.76 44.09
C ALA A 176 53.11 9.00 42.83
N ASP A 177 54.04 8.76 41.89
CA ASP A 177 53.76 8.01 40.68
C ASP A 177 53.31 6.58 41.01
N LYS A 178 52.65 5.94 40.04
CA LYS A 178 52.03 4.62 40.20
C LYS A 178 53.04 3.56 40.68
N ASP A 179 54.28 3.62 40.21
CA ASP A 179 55.31 2.64 40.55
C ASP A 179 55.80 2.84 41.98
N THR A 180 55.95 4.10 42.41
CA THR A 180 56.26 4.46 43.79
C THR A 180 55.15 4.01 44.76
N VAL A 181 53.88 4.27 44.43
CA VAL A 181 52.73 3.82 45.24
C VAL A 181 52.68 2.30 45.33
N GLN A 182 52.91 1.61 44.22
CA GLN A 182 52.94 0.14 44.20
C GLN A 182 54.11 -0.41 45.03
N SER A 183 55.28 0.22 44.97
CA SER A 183 56.44 -0.14 45.79
C SER A 183 56.16 0.01 47.28
N PHE A 184 55.53 1.12 47.69
CA PHE A 184 55.12 1.31 49.07
C PHE A 184 54.05 0.30 49.50
N SER A 185 53.06 0.02 48.66
CA SER A 185 52.06 -1.02 48.94
C SER A 185 52.72 -2.37 49.22
N ASN A 186 53.67 -2.78 48.37
CA ASN A 186 54.41 -4.03 48.55
C ASN A 186 55.23 -4.05 49.85
N LYS A 187 55.91 -2.95 50.19
CA LYS A 187 56.66 -2.82 51.45
C LYS A 187 55.74 -2.87 52.67
N VAL A 188 54.57 -2.24 52.60
CA VAL A 188 53.56 -2.30 53.68
C VAL A 188 53.09 -3.74 53.87
N SER A 189 52.77 -4.47 52.80
CA SER A 189 52.40 -5.89 52.91
C SER A 189 53.50 -6.75 53.55
N GLN A 190 54.77 -6.52 53.19
CA GLN A 190 55.90 -7.20 53.81
C GLN A 190 56.03 -6.88 55.30
N LEU A 191 55.87 -5.60 55.67
CA LEU A 191 55.91 -5.17 57.07
C LEU A 191 54.77 -5.78 57.87
N THR A 192 53.56 -5.83 57.32
CA THR A 192 52.41 -6.51 57.96
C THR A 192 52.70 -7.99 58.20
N ALA A 193 53.30 -8.69 57.23
CA ALA A 193 53.68 -10.09 57.40
C ALA A 193 54.73 -10.28 58.51
N LEU A 194 55.74 -9.40 58.56
CA LEU A 194 56.78 -9.45 59.59
C LEU A 194 56.21 -9.23 60.99
N VAL A 195 55.35 -8.22 61.17
CA VAL A 195 54.70 -7.93 62.45
C VAL A 195 53.87 -9.12 62.92
N ASN A 196 53.12 -9.76 62.03
CA ASN A 196 52.34 -10.95 62.37
C ASN A 196 53.23 -12.13 62.80
N SER A 197 54.36 -12.34 62.11
CA SER A 197 55.33 -13.38 62.49
C SER A 197 55.92 -13.11 63.88
N GLN A 198 56.34 -11.88 64.15
CA GLN A 198 56.88 -11.49 65.45
C GLN A 198 55.83 -11.63 66.58
N ALA A 199 54.57 -11.29 66.31
CA ALA A 199 53.48 -11.48 67.27
C ALA A 199 53.29 -12.97 67.65
N GLN A 200 53.46 -13.87 66.68
CA GLN A 200 53.42 -15.32 66.92
C GLN A 200 54.62 -15.78 67.75
N GLU A 201 55.84 -15.34 67.42
CA GLU A 201 57.05 -15.65 68.19
C GLU A 201 56.95 -15.18 69.65
N ILE A 202 56.43 -13.99 69.90
CA ILE A 202 56.21 -13.46 71.25
C ILE A 202 55.22 -14.34 72.02
N THR A 203 54.15 -14.79 71.37
CA THR A 203 53.16 -15.69 71.96
C THR A 203 53.81 -17.03 72.35
N ASP A 204 54.64 -17.58 71.48
CA ASP A 204 55.34 -18.85 71.73
C ASP A 204 56.35 -18.70 72.89
N LEU A 205 57.10 -17.61 72.95
CA LEU A 205 57.99 -17.29 74.06
C LEU A 205 57.23 -17.11 75.39
N GLN A 206 56.07 -16.47 75.38
CA GLN A 206 55.21 -16.34 76.57
C GLN A 206 54.74 -17.72 77.06
N ASN A 207 54.34 -18.60 76.14
CA ASN A 207 53.97 -19.98 76.46
C ASN A 207 55.14 -20.73 77.10
N GLN A 208 56.34 -20.66 76.50
CA GLN A 208 57.55 -21.27 77.04
C GLN A 208 57.89 -20.72 78.44
N LEU A 209 57.83 -19.41 78.66
CA LEU A 209 58.07 -18.79 79.97
C LEU A 209 57.07 -19.29 81.02
N ASN A 210 55.79 -19.37 80.66
CA ASN A 210 54.76 -19.90 81.55
C ASN A 210 55.03 -21.37 81.92
N THR A 211 55.47 -22.19 80.96
CA THR A 211 55.88 -23.58 81.21
C THR A 211 57.06 -23.65 82.18
N VAL A 212 58.11 -22.86 81.98
CA VAL A 212 59.29 -22.84 82.86
C VAL A 212 58.92 -22.35 84.27
N LEU A 213 58.09 -21.30 84.38
CA LEU A 213 57.63 -20.80 85.68
C LEU A 213 56.81 -21.85 86.44
N ALA A 214 55.97 -22.62 85.74
CA ALA A 214 55.24 -23.74 86.33
C ALA A 214 56.19 -24.84 86.82
N GLN A 215 57.17 -25.23 86.01
CA GLN A 215 58.20 -26.21 86.41
C GLN A 215 59.00 -25.74 87.62
N LEU A 216 59.43 -24.48 87.66
CA LEU A 216 60.17 -23.90 88.80
C LEU A 216 59.33 -23.91 90.09
N LYS A 217 58.05 -23.55 90.02
CA LYS A 217 57.13 -23.65 91.16
C LYS A 217 57.04 -25.07 91.70
N THR A 218 56.97 -26.07 90.82
CA THR A 218 56.96 -27.49 91.20
C THR A 218 58.25 -27.90 91.93
N VAL A 219 59.42 -27.52 91.40
CA VAL A 219 60.71 -27.83 92.02
C VAL A 219 60.85 -27.16 93.40
N LEU A 220 60.49 -25.89 93.53
CA LEU A 220 60.52 -25.16 94.80
C LEU A 220 59.62 -25.81 95.86
N ALA A 221 58.42 -26.27 95.46
CA ALA A 221 57.53 -26.99 96.36
C ALA A 221 58.14 -28.31 96.86
N GLN A 222 58.84 -29.06 95.98
CA GLN A 222 59.54 -30.31 96.34
C GLN A 222 60.72 -30.07 97.31
N THR A 223 61.45 -28.97 97.16
CA THR A 223 62.56 -28.62 98.08
C THR A 223 62.07 -28.21 99.48
N LYS A 224 60.90 -27.58 99.59
CA LYS A 224 60.31 -27.19 100.88
C LYS A 224 59.86 -28.40 101.72
N THR A 225 59.43 -29.47 101.07
CA THR A 225 59.08 -30.73 101.74
C THR A 225 60.29 -31.51 102.25
N THR A 226 61.50 -31.26 101.73
CA THR A 226 62.74 -31.94 102.16
C THR A 226 63.48 -31.22 103.29
N THR A 227 63.18 -29.95 103.58
CA THR A 227 63.80 -29.18 104.69
C THR A 227 63.00 -29.21 105.99
N THR A 228 61.84 -29.89 106.02
CA THR A 228 60.96 -30.00 107.20
C THR A 228 60.89 -31.43 107.75
N ALA A 229 61.85 -32.29 107.39
CA ALA A 229 61.98 -33.68 107.84
C ALA A 229 63.37 -33.90 108.46
#